data_AF-K1JH18-F1
#
_entry.id   AF-K1JH18-F1
#
_cell.length_a   1.000
_cell.length_b   1.000
_cell.length_c   1.000
_cell.angle_alpha   90.00
_cell.angle_beta   90.00
_cell.angle_gamma   90.00
#
_symmetry.space_group_name_H-M   'P 1'
#
loop_
_entity.id
_entity.type
_entity.pdbx_description
1 polymer ?
#
loop_
_entity_poly.entity_id
_entity_poly.type
_entity_poly.pdbx_seq_one_letter_code
_entity_poly.pdbx_strand_id
1 'polypeptide(L)'
;MAARKEFPVKVRRVAVTNQKTGVKYIEERRYQYDPAKGYNVLLSSRRMGEKILEGETVTTRCRPKKKPAEAAQTAELSARRTRVEALDLIRHAGAVAGLESSVRRAYPNGGTSEKLLSVSQYLVVTGETVHNVEAWQCEHDLPYEAGLSEDICYDLFHELGLDESGSQSLFRELARTAGNDEQPAIAFDSTSHSVYGNGLKPYARQGFNKDGDGLDIYKIITFYSLDSGLPVSFELQPGNIPDVISLVNAVPRAKAYGLKNPEFCLDNGFFSKENVLRFLRKNFKFTILATLKHAWIYKHLDSAADDGTKLRDHFSRYASQCRSTRRSVPYRCLK
;
A
#
# COMPACT_ATOMS: atom_id res chain seq x y z
N MET A 1 53.07 48.64 25.95
CA MET A 1 52.58 47.31 26.40
C MET A 1 53.35 46.25 25.62
N ALA A 2 54.41 45.67 26.20
CA ALA A 2 55.23 44.67 25.51
C ALA A 2 54.53 43.30 25.50
N ALA A 3 54.42 42.68 24.32
CA ALA A 3 53.82 41.36 24.15
C ALA A 3 54.58 40.31 24.98
N ARG A 4 53.89 39.60 25.88
CA ARG A 4 54.45 38.45 26.60
C ARG A 4 54.74 37.35 25.57
N LYS A 5 56.02 37.05 25.35
CA LYS A 5 56.42 35.86 24.57
C LYS A 5 56.05 34.61 25.35
N GLU A 6 55.04 33.87 24.89
CA GLU A 6 54.70 32.56 25.43
C GLU A 6 55.66 31.49 24.88
N PHE A 7 56.28 30.71 25.78
CA PHE A 7 57.18 29.63 25.40
C PHE A 7 56.44 28.28 25.44
N PRO A 8 56.52 27.45 24.38
CA PRO A 8 55.76 26.20 24.30
C PRO A 8 56.26 25.15 25.29
N VAL A 9 55.33 24.36 25.83
CA VAL A 9 55.63 23.25 26.73
C VAL A 9 56.15 22.05 25.94
N LYS A 10 57.36 21.57 26.26
CA LYS A 10 57.99 20.39 25.65
C LYS A 10 57.78 19.17 26.53
N VAL A 11 57.23 18.10 25.96
CA VAL A 11 57.02 16.82 26.65
C VAL A 11 58.15 15.86 26.28
N ARG A 12 58.77 15.22 27.27
CA ARG A 12 59.83 14.20 27.07
C ARG A 12 59.58 12.96 27.92
N ARG A 13 59.87 11.79 27.36
CA ARG A 13 59.88 10.52 28.10
C ARG A 13 61.30 10.27 28.61
N VAL A 14 61.45 10.05 29.90
CA VAL A 14 62.75 9.85 30.56
C VAL A 14 62.68 8.59 31.41
N ALA A 15 63.70 7.73 31.28
CA ALA A 15 63.87 6.58 32.15
C ALA A 15 64.54 7.02 33.46
N VAL A 16 63.84 6.82 34.57
CA VAL A 16 64.30 7.20 35.92
C VAL A 16 64.60 5.94 36.70
N THR A 17 65.87 5.75 37.06
CA THR A 17 66.34 4.59 37.83
C THR A 17 65.97 4.74 39.30
N ASN A 18 65.33 3.72 39.88
CA ASN A 18 65.15 3.64 41.32
C ASN A 18 66.43 3.09 41.97
N GLN A 19 67.14 3.94 42.70
CA GLN A 19 68.45 3.62 43.30
C GLN A 19 68.42 2.43 44.26
N LYS A 20 67.27 2.07 44.85
CA LYS A 20 67.15 0.93 45.78
C LYS A 20 66.91 -0.41 45.11
N THR A 21 66.42 -0.42 43.86
CA THR A 21 65.91 -1.63 43.21
C THR A 21 66.47 -1.87 41.81
N GLY A 22 67.28 -0.95 41.26
CA GLY A 22 67.84 -1.06 39.91
C GLY A 22 66.83 -0.87 38.77
N VAL A 23 65.52 -1.01 39.03
CA VAL A 23 64.43 -0.88 38.05
C VAL A 23 64.32 0.54 37.51
N LYS A 24 64.24 0.68 36.19
CA LYS A 24 64.01 1.97 35.51
C LYS A 24 62.54 2.16 35.22
N TYR A 25 61.96 3.28 35.67
CA TYR A 25 60.56 3.64 35.38
C TYR A 25 60.50 4.70 34.28
N ILE A 26 59.53 4.59 33.38
CA ILE A 26 59.32 5.63 32.36
C ILE A 26 58.44 6.74 32.94
N GLU A 27 59.01 7.94 33.02
CA GLU A 27 58.33 9.18 33.41
C GLU A 27 58.15 10.09 32.19
N GLU A 28 56.94 10.63 32.04
CA GLU A 28 56.68 11.73 31.12
C GLU A 28 56.86 13.06 31.87
N ARG A 29 57.80 13.87 31.37
CA ARG A 29 58.19 15.16 31.97
C ARG A 29 57.84 16.30 31.04
N ARG A 30 57.18 17.33 31.58
CA ARG A 30 56.80 18.55 30.86
C ARG A 30 57.74 19.68 31.24
N TYR A 31 58.38 20.29 30.24
CA TYR A 31 59.35 21.36 30.41
C TYR A 31 58.86 22.65 29.74
N GLN A 32 59.12 23.80 30.36
CA GLN A 32 58.88 25.11 29.75
C GLN A 32 60.10 26.00 29.95
N TYR A 33 60.47 26.76 28.92
CA TYR A 33 61.58 27.69 28.98
C TYR A 33 61.25 28.87 29.91
N ASP A 34 62.08 29.10 30.92
CA ASP A 34 61.96 30.26 31.82
C ASP A 34 63.00 31.32 31.42
N PRO A 35 62.58 32.46 30.84
CA PRO A 35 63.48 33.51 30.37
C PRO A 35 64.31 34.17 31.47
N ALA A 36 63.80 34.19 32.71
CA ALA A 36 64.51 34.78 33.83
C ALA A 36 65.68 33.91 34.29
N LYS A 37 65.58 32.58 34.09
CA LYS A 37 66.60 31.61 34.50
C LYS A 37 67.52 31.19 33.36
N GLY A 38 67.13 31.42 32.10
CA GLY A 38 67.92 31.10 30.91
C GLY A 38 67.93 29.61 30.52
N TYR A 39 67.07 28.78 31.11
CA TYR A 39 66.97 27.35 30.81
C TYR A 39 65.56 26.81 30.99
N ASN A 40 65.32 25.57 30.51
CA ASN A 40 64.02 24.90 30.62
C ASN A 40 63.77 24.37 32.04
N VAL A 41 62.66 24.78 32.66
CA VAL A 41 62.23 24.34 33.97
C VAL A 41 61.22 23.19 33.83
N LEU A 42 61.32 22.19 34.72
CA LEU A 42 60.36 21.09 34.79
C LEU A 42 59.05 21.58 35.44
N LEU A 43 57.94 21.50 34.72
CA LEU A 43 56.60 21.83 35.21
C LEU A 43 55.97 20.68 35.97
N SER A 44 56.03 19.46 35.41
CA SER A 44 55.44 18.28 36.03
C SER A 44 56.10 17.00 35.54
N SER A 45 56.09 15.98 36.41
CA SER A 45 56.49 14.61 36.08
C SER A 45 55.34 13.66 36.39
N ARG A 46 55.01 12.76 35.45
CA ARG A 46 54.00 11.71 35.63
C ARG A 46 54.60 10.36 35.25
N ARG A 47 54.45 9.35 36.13
CA ARG A 47 54.82 7.96 35.83
C ARG A 47 53.80 7.31 34.89
N MET A 48 54.29 6.72 33.81
CA MET A 48 53.45 6.13 32.75
C MET A 48 52.97 4.70 33.06
N GLY A 49 53.44 4.11 34.16
CA GLY A 49 53.12 2.72 34.53
C GLY A 49 53.87 1.69 33.68
N GLU A 50 54.98 2.11 33.05
CA GLU A 50 55.92 1.26 32.32
C GLU A 50 57.26 1.22 33.08
N LYS A 51 57.87 0.03 33.15
CA LYS A 51 59.19 -0.20 33.75
C LYS A 51 60.08 -0.99 32.80
N ILE A 52 61.38 -0.79 32.89
CA ILE A 52 62.41 -1.60 32.23
C ILE A 52 63.12 -2.36 33.35
N LEU A 53 63.13 -3.68 33.26
CA LEU A 53 63.81 -4.56 34.20
C LEU A 53 65.32 -4.53 33.95
N GLU A 54 66.10 -4.92 34.96
CA GLU A 54 67.55 -4.92 34.89
C GLU A 54 68.04 -5.93 33.84
N GLY A 55 68.81 -5.46 32.84
CA GLY A 55 69.30 -6.28 31.72
C GLY A 55 68.42 -6.27 30.45
N GLU A 56 67.22 -5.69 30.51
CA GLU A 56 66.31 -5.62 29.36
C GLU A 56 66.32 -4.23 28.69
N THR A 57 66.11 -4.18 27.38
CA THR A 57 65.94 -2.93 26.61
C THR A 57 64.48 -2.60 26.32
N VAL A 58 63.57 -3.54 26.58
CA VAL A 58 62.14 -3.46 26.25
C VAL A 58 61.35 -3.01 27.48
N THR A 59 60.38 -2.13 27.28
CA THR A 59 59.49 -1.65 28.36
C THR A 59 58.39 -2.66 28.66
N THR A 60 58.25 -3.04 29.93
CA THR A 60 57.15 -3.89 30.44
C THR A 60 56.17 -3.05 31.25
N ARG A 61 54.87 -3.26 31.04
CA ARG A 61 53.83 -2.52 31.79
C ARG A 61 53.65 -3.09 33.19
N CYS A 62 53.54 -2.23 34.21
CA CYS A 62 53.43 -2.62 35.62
C CYS A 62 52.08 -3.26 35.98
N ARG A 63 51.04 -3.08 35.16
CA ARG A 63 49.71 -3.67 35.39
C ARG A 63 49.21 -4.34 34.10
N PRO A 64 48.86 -5.63 34.12
CA PRO A 64 48.19 -6.25 32.99
C PRO A 64 46.88 -5.50 32.72
N LYS A 65 46.60 -5.14 31.46
CA LYS A 65 45.25 -4.72 31.09
C LYS A 65 44.32 -5.86 31.51
N LYS A 66 43.22 -5.55 32.20
CA LYS A 66 42.07 -6.48 32.22
C LYS A 66 41.85 -6.85 30.75
N LYS A 67 41.99 -8.13 30.39
CA LYS A 67 41.40 -8.60 29.14
C LYS A 67 39.95 -8.08 29.17
N PRO A 68 39.43 -7.49 28.09
CA PRO A 68 37.98 -7.38 27.99
C PRO A 68 37.48 -8.77 28.31
N ALA A 69 36.59 -8.91 29.29
CA ALA A 69 35.89 -10.16 29.46
C ALA A 69 35.40 -10.51 28.04
N GLU A 70 35.72 -11.70 27.55
CA GLU A 70 34.98 -12.26 26.42
C GLU A 70 33.53 -12.00 26.79
N ALA A 71 32.91 -11.07 26.07
CA ALA A 71 31.50 -10.85 26.20
C ALA A 71 30.95 -12.23 25.89
N ALA A 72 30.48 -12.92 26.93
CA ALA A 72 29.56 -14.01 26.74
C ALA A 72 28.59 -13.45 25.70
N GLN A 73 28.47 -14.14 24.57
CA GLN A 73 27.42 -13.87 23.62
C GLN A 73 26.11 -14.15 24.37
N THR A 74 25.71 -13.22 25.24
CA THR A 74 24.32 -12.97 25.54
C THR A 74 23.79 -12.64 24.16
N ALA A 75 23.21 -13.64 23.49
CA ALA A 75 22.31 -13.39 22.40
C ALA A 75 21.41 -12.27 22.92
N GLU A 76 21.45 -11.10 22.28
CA GLU A 76 20.52 -10.03 22.61
C GLU A 76 19.13 -10.62 22.38
N LEU A 77 18.49 -11.05 23.47
CA LEU A 77 17.15 -11.58 23.43
C LEU A 77 16.25 -10.39 23.14
N SER A 78 15.99 -10.15 21.86
CA SER A 78 15.03 -9.15 21.41
C SER A 78 13.64 -9.75 21.46
N ALA A 79 12.74 -9.11 22.19
CA ALA A 79 11.32 -9.42 22.17
C ALA A 79 10.63 -8.36 21.31
N ARG A 80 9.99 -8.76 20.21
CA ARG A 80 9.18 -7.89 19.37
C ARG A 80 7.70 -8.21 19.60
N ARG A 81 6.91 -7.20 19.95
CA ARG A 81 5.45 -7.30 19.99
C ARG A 81 4.92 -6.93 18.60
N THR A 82 4.25 -7.86 17.94
CA THR A 82 3.60 -7.61 16.65
C THR A 82 2.08 -7.72 16.81
N ARG A 83 1.33 -6.81 16.20
CA ARG A 83 -0.13 -6.91 16.08
C ARG A 83 -0.46 -7.50 14.71
N VAL A 84 -1.09 -8.68 14.69
CA VAL A 84 -1.26 -9.46 13.45
C VAL A 84 -2.74 -9.76 13.11
N GLU A 85 -3.66 -9.60 14.04
CA GLU A 85 -5.03 -10.15 13.96
C GLU A 85 -5.79 -9.73 12.67
N ALA A 86 -5.98 -8.42 12.44
CA ALA A 86 -6.71 -7.95 11.26
C ALA A 86 -5.94 -8.15 9.96
N LEU A 87 -4.61 -8.07 10.01
CA LEU A 87 -3.74 -8.20 8.85
C LEU A 87 -3.70 -9.63 8.32
N ASP A 88 -3.69 -10.63 9.20
CA ASP A 88 -3.73 -12.04 8.80
C ASP A 88 -5.02 -12.36 8.06
N LEU A 89 -6.16 -11.84 8.52
CA LEU A 89 -7.45 -12.04 7.84
C LEU A 89 -7.46 -11.38 6.46
N ILE A 90 -6.98 -10.15 6.33
CA ILE A 90 -6.95 -9.41 5.06
C ILE A 90 -5.99 -10.08 4.07
N ARG A 91 -4.81 -10.50 4.54
CA ARG A 91 -3.84 -11.23 3.71
C ARG A 91 -4.37 -12.57 3.26
N HIS A 92 -5.00 -13.30 4.17
CA HIS A 92 -5.63 -14.57 3.83
C HIS A 92 -6.72 -14.37 2.77
N ALA A 93 -7.60 -13.39 2.95
CA ALA A 93 -8.64 -13.06 1.96
C ALA A 93 -8.03 -12.64 0.61
N GLY A 94 -7.01 -11.78 0.63
CA GLY A 94 -6.32 -11.32 -0.58
C GLY A 94 -5.57 -12.43 -1.31
N ALA A 95 -4.99 -13.39 -0.57
CA ALA A 95 -4.33 -14.56 -1.14
C ALA A 95 -5.34 -15.55 -1.74
N VAL A 96 -6.41 -15.88 -1.02
CA VAL A 96 -7.47 -16.79 -1.48
C VAL A 96 -8.19 -16.23 -2.71
N ALA A 97 -8.49 -14.93 -2.71
CA ALA A 97 -9.12 -14.27 -3.84
C ALA A 97 -8.14 -14.06 -5.02
N GLY A 98 -6.83 -14.30 -4.84
CA GLY A 98 -5.82 -14.09 -5.88
C GLY A 98 -5.43 -12.62 -6.12
N LEU A 99 -6.00 -11.68 -5.37
CA LEU A 99 -5.75 -10.24 -5.44
C LEU A 99 -4.26 -9.91 -5.28
N GLU A 100 -3.61 -10.44 -4.24
CA GLU A 100 -2.19 -10.14 -3.97
C GLU A 100 -1.28 -10.60 -5.11
N SER A 101 -1.56 -11.79 -5.64
CA SER A 101 -0.78 -12.35 -6.75
C SER A 101 -0.95 -11.52 -8.03
N SER A 102 -2.16 -10.99 -8.26
CA SER A 102 -2.46 -10.12 -9.40
C SER A 102 -1.75 -8.78 -9.29
N VAL A 103 -1.71 -8.17 -8.10
CA VAL A 103 -0.94 -6.94 -7.84
C VAL A 103 0.55 -7.15 -8.10
N ARG A 104 1.14 -8.24 -7.58
CA ARG A 104 2.56 -8.55 -7.79
C ARG A 104 2.90 -8.85 -9.25
N ARG A 105 2.00 -9.48 -10.00
CA ARG A 105 2.18 -9.70 -11.45
C ARG A 105 2.06 -8.40 -12.26
N ALA A 106 1.14 -7.52 -11.88
CA ALA A 106 0.96 -6.23 -12.52
C ALA A 106 2.15 -5.28 -12.28
N TYR A 107 2.76 -5.36 -11.09
CA TYR A 107 3.90 -4.55 -10.68
C TYR A 107 5.08 -5.44 -10.23
N PRO A 108 5.82 -6.04 -11.18
CA PRO A 108 6.82 -7.09 -10.89
C PRO A 108 8.10 -6.59 -10.21
N ASN A 109 8.36 -5.28 -10.21
CA ASN A 109 9.61 -4.70 -9.72
C ASN A 109 9.77 -4.73 -8.18
N GLY A 110 8.86 -5.40 -7.44
CA GLY A 110 8.90 -5.61 -5.99
C GLY A 110 8.69 -4.35 -5.14
N GLY A 111 9.02 -3.15 -5.62
CA GLY A 111 8.80 -1.91 -4.88
C GLY A 111 7.34 -1.48 -4.85
N THR A 112 6.74 -1.24 -6.02
CA THR A 112 5.40 -0.65 -6.14
C THR A 112 4.29 -1.58 -5.64
N SER A 113 4.37 -2.88 -5.93
CA SER A 113 3.37 -3.86 -5.49
C SER A 113 3.31 -3.96 -3.97
N GLU A 114 4.46 -4.10 -3.30
CA GLU A 114 4.49 -4.20 -1.84
C GLU A 114 4.07 -2.91 -1.16
N LYS A 115 4.42 -1.74 -1.71
CA LYS A 115 3.91 -0.43 -1.24
C LYS A 115 2.39 -0.35 -1.38
N LEU A 116 1.86 -0.73 -2.54
CA LEU A 116 0.41 -0.73 -2.82
C LEU A 116 -0.34 -1.64 -1.85
N LEU A 117 0.14 -2.87 -1.64
CA LEU A 117 -0.46 -3.82 -0.69
C LEU A 117 -0.41 -3.30 0.75
N SER A 118 0.72 -2.72 1.16
CA SER A 118 0.89 -2.13 2.50
C SER A 118 -0.09 -0.98 2.75
N VAL A 119 -0.16 -0.01 1.84
CA VAL A 119 -1.08 1.13 1.94
C VAL A 119 -2.55 0.67 1.90
N SER A 120 -2.88 -0.30 1.04
CA SER A 120 -4.24 -0.86 0.97
C SER A 120 -4.64 -1.56 2.27
N GLN A 121 -3.74 -2.37 2.84
CA GLN A 121 -3.96 -3.04 4.13
C GLN A 121 -4.18 -2.02 5.24
N TYR A 122 -3.36 -0.96 5.30
CA TYR A 122 -3.55 0.14 6.24
C TYR A 122 -4.92 0.80 6.11
N LEU A 123 -5.29 1.24 4.91
CA LEU A 123 -6.55 1.94 4.65
C LEU A 123 -7.78 1.10 5.02
N VAL A 124 -7.75 -0.21 4.74
CA VAL A 124 -8.86 -1.12 5.07
C VAL A 124 -8.97 -1.34 6.58
N VAL A 125 -7.84 -1.44 7.29
CA VAL A 125 -7.85 -1.70 8.73
C VAL A 125 -8.21 -0.46 9.55
N THR A 126 -7.68 0.70 9.18
CA THR A 126 -7.78 1.91 10.01
C THR A 126 -8.90 2.84 9.54
N GLY A 127 -9.12 2.94 8.23
CA GLY A 127 -9.96 4.00 7.65
C GLY A 127 -9.40 5.41 7.85
N GLU A 128 -8.17 5.53 8.33
CA GLU A 128 -7.50 6.79 8.64
C GLU A 128 -6.73 7.32 7.42
N THR A 129 -6.38 8.60 7.46
CA THR A 129 -5.53 9.23 6.44
C THR A 129 -4.14 8.59 6.36
N VAL A 130 -3.58 8.54 5.15
CA VAL A 130 -2.32 7.83 4.85
C VAL A 130 -1.11 8.38 5.61
N HIS A 131 -1.11 9.64 6.06
CA HIS A 131 0.02 10.23 6.78
C HIS A 131 0.42 9.48 8.06
N ASN A 132 -0.49 8.69 8.66
CA ASN A 132 -0.19 7.89 9.86
C ASN A 132 0.34 6.47 9.56
N VAL A 133 0.51 6.09 8.28
CA VAL A 133 0.91 4.74 7.90
C VAL A 133 2.32 4.38 8.39
N GLU A 134 3.26 5.34 8.35
CA GLU A 134 4.64 5.12 8.82
C GLU A 134 4.69 4.80 10.31
N ALA A 135 3.97 5.59 11.12
CA ALA A 135 3.86 5.34 12.56
C ALA A 135 3.16 4.00 12.85
N TRP A 136 2.12 3.67 12.06
CA TRP A 136 1.40 2.42 12.20
C TRP A 136 2.25 1.18 11.86
N GLN A 137 3.15 1.31 10.88
CA GLN A 137 4.09 0.28 10.45
C GLN A 137 5.10 -0.11 11.55
N CYS A 138 5.40 0.78 12.51
CA CYS A 138 6.24 0.43 13.66
C CYS A 138 5.63 -0.68 14.54
N GLU A 139 4.29 -0.81 14.55
CA GLU A 139 3.56 -1.78 15.37
C GLU A 139 3.02 -2.98 14.57
N HIS A 140 3.05 -2.89 13.24
CA HIS A 140 2.43 -3.86 12.33
C HIS A 140 3.40 -4.24 11.21
N ASP A 141 3.56 -5.54 10.98
CA ASP A 141 4.33 -6.00 9.83
C ASP A 141 3.53 -5.73 8.56
N LEU A 142 4.11 -5.02 7.59
CA LEU A 142 3.53 -4.75 6.28
C LEU A 142 4.40 -5.34 5.17
N PRO A 143 3.84 -5.65 3.99
CA PRO A 143 4.61 -6.23 2.90
C PRO A 143 5.82 -5.41 2.45
N TYR A 144 5.76 -4.07 2.55
CA TYR A 144 6.88 -3.18 2.27
C TYR A 144 7.60 -2.81 3.55
N GLU A 145 8.82 -3.31 3.78
CA GLU A 145 9.50 -3.21 5.09
C GLU A 145 10.24 -1.88 5.34
N ALA A 146 10.67 -1.18 4.29
CA ALA A 146 11.63 -0.07 4.41
C ALA A 146 11.08 1.21 5.08
N GLY A 147 9.77 1.29 5.33
CA GLY A 147 9.09 2.47 5.89
C GLY A 147 8.32 3.27 4.84
N LEU A 148 7.03 3.51 5.07
CA LEU A 148 6.15 4.30 4.21
C LEU A 148 6.07 5.76 4.67
N SER A 149 7.16 6.51 4.49
CA SER A 149 7.17 7.94 4.80
C SER A 149 6.20 8.73 3.90
N GLU A 150 5.89 9.96 4.32
CA GLU A 150 5.00 10.86 3.56
C GLU A 150 5.49 11.06 2.10
N ASP A 151 6.80 11.27 1.91
CA ASP A 151 7.42 11.41 0.58
C ASP A 151 7.25 10.13 -0.26
N ILE A 152 7.44 8.95 0.34
CA ILE A 152 7.29 7.67 -0.35
C ILE A 152 5.83 7.45 -0.76
N CYS A 153 4.88 7.79 0.10
CA CYS A 153 3.45 7.72 -0.23
C CYS A 153 3.06 8.73 -1.30
N TYR A 154 3.61 9.96 -1.25
CA TYR A 154 3.39 10.97 -2.28
C TYR A 154 3.89 10.49 -3.65
N ASP A 155 5.14 10.03 -3.72
CA ASP A 155 5.74 9.51 -4.95
C ASP A 155 4.94 8.32 -5.48
N LEU A 156 4.54 7.39 -4.59
CA LEU A 156 3.71 6.25 -4.97
C LEU A 156 2.40 6.68 -5.63
N PHE A 157 1.65 7.60 -5.02
CA PHE A 157 0.37 8.06 -5.58
C PHE A 157 0.55 8.86 -6.87
N HIS A 158 1.61 9.66 -6.95
CA HIS A 158 1.95 10.41 -8.16
C HIS A 158 2.29 9.45 -9.33
N GLU A 159 3.14 8.45 -9.09
CA GLU A 159 3.50 7.44 -10.09
C GLU A 159 2.29 6.61 -10.52
N LEU A 160 1.51 6.07 -9.57
CA LEU A 160 0.31 5.28 -9.87
C LEU A 160 -0.74 6.08 -10.64
N GLY A 161 -0.90 7.38 -10.32
CA GLY A 161 -1.84 8.25 -11.01
C GLY A 161 -1.49 8.52 -12.48
N LEU A 162 -0.24 8.31 -12.87
CA LEU A 162 0.26 8.49 -14.24
C LEU A 162 0.48 7.15 -14.97
N ASP A 163 0.56 6.04 -14.23
CA ASP A 163 0.85 4.70 -14.78
C ASP A 163 -0.40 3.96 -15.28
N GLU A 164 -0.91 4.41 -16.43
CA GLU A 164 -2.00 3.75 -17.14
C GLU A 164 -1.65 2.29 -17.53
N SER A 165 -0.37 2.01 -17.81
CA SER A 165 0.08 0.67 -18.21
C SER A 165 0.02 -0.32 -17.05
N GLY A 166 0.45 0.09 -15.86
CA GLY A 166 0.32 -0.69 -14.63
C GLY A 166 -1.13 -0.90 -14.25
N SER A 167 -1.97 0.14 -14.33
CA SER A 167 -3.42 0.05 -14.07
C SER A 167 -4.10 -0.97 -14.99
N GLN A 168 -3.87 -0.89 -16.31
CA GLN A 168 -4.42 -1.85 -17.27
C GLN A 168 -3.87 -3.27 -17.06
N SER A 169 -2.60 -3.39 -16.65
CA SER A 169 -2.00 -4.69 -16.34
C SER A 169 -2.65 -5.30 -15.11
N LEU A 170 -2.91 -4.51 -14.06
CA LEU A 170 -3.65 -4.93 -12.87
C LEU A 170 -5.04 -5.44 -13.23
N PHE A 171 -5.81 -4.65 -13.98
CA PHE A 171 -7.16 -5.06 -14.40
C PHE A 171 -7.16 -6.33 -15.26
N ARG A 172 -6.15 -6.52 -16.11
CA ARG A 172 -5.97 -7.77 -16.87
C ARG A 172 -5.67 -8.96 -15.95
N GLU A 173 -4.82 -8.79 -14.93
CA GLU A 173 -4.53 -9.87 -13.97
C GLU A 173 -5.75 -10.19 -13.08
N LEU A 174 -6.52 -9.19 -12.67
CA LEU A 174 -7.77 -9.39 -11.92
C LEU A 174 -8.83 -10.07 -12.78
N ALA A 175 -8.98 -9.66 -14.04
CA ALA A 175 -9.88 -10.31 -14.99
C ALA A 175 -9.50 -11.78 -15.27
N ARG A 176 -8.20 -12.11 -15.33
CA ARG A 176 -7.77 -13.52 -15.44
C ARG A 176 -8.15 -14.36 -14.23
N THR A 177 -8.21 -13.73 -13.05
CA THR A 177 -8.61 -14.41 -11.80
C THR A 177 -10.12 -14.70 -11.77
N ALA A 178 -10.93 -13.98 -12.55
CA ALA A 178 -12.37 -14.22 -12.72
C ALA A 178 -12.73 -15.54 -13.40
N GLY A 179 -11.76 -16.33 -13.88
CA GLY A 179 -11.99 -17.61 -14.52
C GLY A 179 -12.16 -17.51 -16.03
N ASN A 180 -11.92 -18.64 -16.72
CA ASN A 180 -11.99 -18.76 -18.17
C ASN A 180 -13.41 -19.05 -18.69
N ASP A 181 -14.44 -18.52 -18.03
CA ASP A 181 -15.80 -18.72 -18.48
C ASP A 181 -15.99 -18.14 -19.89
N GLU A 182 -16.74 -18.86 -20.73
CA GLU A 182 -17.07 -18.41 -22.08
C GLU A 182 -17.91 -17.12 -22.08
N GLN A 183 -18.56 -16.82 -20.94
CA GLN A 183 -19.40 -15.65 -20.72
C GLN A 183 -19.30 -15.22 -19.23
N PRO A 184 -18.30 -14.39 -18.87
CA PRO A 184 -18.15 -13.91 -17.50
C PRO A 184 -19.31 -12.95 -17.14
N ALA A 185 -19.80 -13.06 -15.90
CA ALA A 185 -20.87 -12.19 -15.40
C ALA A 185 -20.26 -11.01 -14.63
N ILE A 186 -20.57 -9.79 -15.07
CA ILE A 186 -20.00 -8.54 -14.56
C ILE A 186 -21.11 -7.67 -14.00
N ALA A 187 -21.05 -7.38 -12.70
CA ALA A 187 -21.84 -6.30 -12.14
C ALA A 187 -21.25 -4.95 -12.58
N PHE A 188 -22.12 -4.10 -13.11
CA PHE A 188 -21.78 -2.73 -13.51
C PHE A 188 -22.52 -1.76 -12.61
N ASP A 189 -21.76 -0.89 -11.96
CA ASP A 189 -22.31 0.18 -11.12
C ASP A 189 -21.59 1.51 -11.38
N SER A 190 -22.31 2.62 -11.17
CA SER A 190 -21.75 3.97 -11.23
C SER A 190 -22.04 4.75 -9.94
N THR A 191 -20.97 5.10 -9.24
CA THR A 191 -21.02 5.93 -8.04
C THR A 191 -20.63 7.36 -8.39
N SER A 192 -21.43 8.33 -7.99
CA SER A 192 -21.13 9.76 -8.20
C SER A 192 -20.49 10.34 -6.95
N HIS A 193 -19.51 11.22 -7.12
CA HIS A 193 -18.90 11.98 -6.04
C HIS A 193 -18.90 13.48 -6.36
N SER A 194 -19.45 14.28 -5.45
CA SER A 194 -19.38 15.74 -5.50
C SER A 194 -18.01 16.25 -5.08
N VAL A 195 -17.54 17.30 -5.75
CA VAL A 195 -16.19 17.85 -5.55
C VAL A 195 -16.25 19.35 -5.31
N TYR A 196 -15.56 19.79 -4.26
CA TYR A 196 -15.38 21.20 -3.92
C TYR A 196 -14.16 21.84 -4.62
N GLY A 197 -13.15 21.04 -4.95
CA GLY A 197 -11.87 21.49 -5.52
C GLY A 197 -11.82 21.47 -7.04
N ASN A 198 -10.98 22.34 -7.61
CA ASN A 198 -10.75 22.39 -9.07
C ASN A 198 -9.70 21.38 -9.58
N GLY A 199 -9.03 20.64 -8.70
CA GLY A 199 -7.92 19.75 -9.06
C GLY A 199 -8.29 18.56 -9.94
N LEU A 200 -9.58 18.20 -9.99
CA LEU A 200 -10.10 17.14 -10.85
C LEU A 200 -10.64 17.64 -12.18
N LYS A 201 -10.52 18.94 -12.51
CA LYS A 201 -10.92 19.43 -13.84
C LYS A 201 -9.94 18.90 -14.90
N PRO A 202 -10.41 18.42 -16.07
CA PRO A 202 -11.78 18.52 -16.58
C PRO A 202 -12.69 17.31 -16.28
N TYR A 203 -12.29 16.38 -15.41
CA TYR A 203 -13.06 15.18 -15.04
C TYR A 203 -14.23 15.48 -14.09
N ALA A 204 -14.10 16.43 -13.17
CA ALA A 204 -15.24 16.92 -12.39
C ALA A 204 -16.00 17.99 -13.19
N ARG A 205 -17.30 17.76 -13.47
CA ARG A 205 -18.16 18.69 -14.22
C ARG A 205 -19.58 18.71 -13.67
N GLN A 206 -20.24 19.85 -13.74
CA GLN A 206 -21.68 19.94 -13.51
C GLN A 206 -22.45 19.04 -14.49
N GLY A 207 -23.35 18.24 -13.93
CA GLY A 207 -24.15 17.24 -14.63
C GLY A 207 -25.38 16.87 -13.80
N PHE A 208 -25.95 15.69 -14.07
CA PHE A 208 -27.04 15.18 -13.23
C PHE A 208 -26.50 14.85 -11.83
N ASN A 209 -26.80 15.73 -10.88
CA ASN A 209 -26.38 15.61 -9.50
C ASN A 209 -27.42 14.83 -8.69
N LYS A 210 -27.08 13.59 -8.30
CA LYS A 210 -27.96 12.75 -7.48
C LYS A 210 -28.21 13.36 -6.09
N ASP A 211 -27.23 14.10 -5.56
CA ASP A 211 -27.27 14.71 -4.23
C ASP A 211 -27.89 16.12 -4.25
N GLY A 212 -27.97 16.75 -5.42
CA GLY A 212 -28.61 18.06 -5.61
C GLY A 212 -27.85 19.24 -4.97
N ASP A 213 -26.58 19.06 -4.61
CA ASP A 213 -25.76 20.07 -3.91
C ASP A 213 -25.18 21.17 -4.83
N GLY A 214 -25.33 21.04 -6.16
CA GLY A 214 -24.86 22.02 -7.15
C GLY A 214 -23.36 21.98 -7.45
N LEU A 215 -22.62 21.03 -6.87
CA LEU A 215 -21.18 20.89 -7.07
C LEU A 215 -20.83 20.21 -8.40
N ASP A 216 -19.57 20.36 -8.82
CA ASP A 216 -19.00 19.59 -9.92
C ASP A 216 -18.91 18.11 -9.49
N ILE A 217 -19.23 17.18 -10.40
CA ILE A 217 -19.29 15.75 -10.09
C ILE A 217 -18.40 14.97 -11.05
N TYR A 218 -17.76 13.94 -10.52
CA TYR A 218 -17.25 12.83 -11.31
C TYR A 218 -17.94 11.53 -10.91
N LYS A 219 -17.91 10.55 -11.82
CA LYS A 219 -18.42 9.20 -11.60
C LYS A 219 -17.25 8.24 -11.54
N ILE A 220 -17.32 7.30 -10.61
CA ILE A 220 -16.52 6.09 -10.62
C ILE A 220 -17.40 4.99 -11.19
N ILE A 221 -16.98 4.42 -12.31
CA ILE A 221 -17.60 3.23 -12.88
C ILE A 221 -16.80 2.05 -12.43
N THR A 222 -17.46 1.03 -11.89
CA THR A 222 -16.80 -0.18 -11.41
C THR A 222 -17.35 -1.40 -12.13
N PHE A 223 -16.44 -2.26 -12.60
CA PHE A 223 -16.77 -3.60 -13.06
C PHE A 223 -16.36 -4.58 -11.98
N TYR A 224 -17.32 -5.34 -11.50
CA TYR A 224 -17.08 -6.34 -10.47
C TYR A 224 -17.44 -7.71 -11.04
N SER A 225 -16.48 -8.62 -11.07
CA SER A 225 -16.75 -10.00 -11.49
C SER A 225 -17.58 -10.68 -10.42
N LEU A 226 -18.72 -11.24 -10.82
CA LEU A 226 -19.57 -12.03 -9.93
C LEU A 226 -18.96 -13.41 -9.61
N ASP A 227 -18.04 -13.87 -10.47
CA ASP A 227 -17.41 -15.18 -10.36
C ASP A 227 -16.24 -15.15 -9.36
N SER A 228 -15.30 -14.22 -9.50
CA SER A 228 -14.18 -14.07 -8.53
C SER A 228 -14.49 -13.19 -7.33
N GLY A 229 -15.52 -12.35 -7.40
CA GLY A 229 -15.74 -11.31 -6.40
C GLY A 229 -14.63 -10.25 -6.38
N LEU A 230 -14.02 -9.94 -7.53
CA LEU A 230 -12.97 -8.93 -7.65
C LEU A 230 -13.39 -7.74 -8.52
N PRO A 231 -12.90 -6.53 -8.21
CA PRO A 231 -13.07 -5.37 -9.07
C PRO A 231 -12.13 -5.51 -10.29
N VAL A 232 -12.66 -5.98 -11.42
CA VAL A 232 -11.87 -6.21 -12.63
C VAL A 232 -11.57 -4.91 -13.40
N SER A 233 -12.25 -3.81 -13.07
CA SER A 233 -11.92 -2.46 -13.55
C SER A 233 -12.59 -1.38 -12.71
N PHE A 234 -11.95 -0.22 -12.60
CA PHE A 234 -12.65 1.02 -12.27
C PHE A 234 -12.19 2.16 -13.20
N GLU A 235 -13.05 3.16 -13.42
CA GLU A 235 -12.77 4.30 -14.29
C GLU A 235 -13.43 5.57 -13.77
N LEU A 236 -12.70 6.68 -13.86
CA LEU A 236 -13.23 8.01 -13.64
C LEU A 236 -13.88 8.54 -14.91
N GLN A 237 -15.14 8.95 -14.83
CA GLN A 237 -15.85 9.62 -15.90
C GLN A 237 -16.43 10.96 -15.45
N PRO A 238 -16.55 11.93 -16.36
CA PRO A 238 -17.30 13.15 -16.09
C PRO A 238 -18.74 12.90 -15.65
N GLY A 239 -19.19 13.63 -14.61
CA GLY A 239 -20.52 13.47 -14.03
C GLY A 239 -21.68 13.76 -14.99
N ASN A 240 -21.42 14.47 -16.08
CA ASN A 240 -22.40 14.78 -17.12
C ASN A 240 -22.60 13.67 -18.16
N ILE A 241 -21.84 12.57 -18.12
CA ILE A 241 -22.04 11.43 -19.01
C ILE A 241 -23.21 10.56 -18.50
N PRO A 242 -24.25 10.28 -19.31
CA PRO A 242 -25.33 9.39 -18.91
C PRO A 242 -24.86 7.94 -18.73
N ASP A 243 -25.35 7.24 -17.71
CA ASP A 243 -24.85 5.90 -17.33
C ASP A 243 -24.99 4.86 -18.46
N VAL A 244 -26.02 4.99 -19.30
CA VAL A 244 -26.24 4.12 -20.46
C VAL A 244 -25.13 4.28 -21.50
N ILE A 245 -24.61 5.50 -21.68
CA ILE A 245 -23.47 5.77 -22.57
C ILE A 245 -22.22 5.18 -21.94
N SER A 246 -22.05 5.33 -20.63
CA SER A 246 -20.96 4.73 -19.87
C SER A 246 -20.88 3.21 -20.04
N LEU A 247 -22.02 2.51 -19.97
CA LEU A 247 -22.09 1.06 -20.21
C LEU A 247 -21.73 0.68 -21.65
N VAL A 248 -22.18 1.46 -22.65
CA VAL A 248 -21.83 1.20 -24.06
C VAL A 248 -20.32 1.32 -24.28
N ASN A 249 -19.67 2.28 -23.62
CA ASN A 249 -18.22 2.50 -23.70
C ASN A 249 -17.42 1.49 -22.85
N ALA A 250 -18.05 0.89 -21.85
CA ALA A 250 -17.47 -0.13 -20.99
C ALA A 250 -17.21 -1.45 -21.72
N VAL A 251 -18.07 -1.84 -22.67
CA VAL A 251 -17.99 -3.15 -23.33
C VAL A 251 -16.66 -3.36 -24.09
N PRO A 252 -16.18 -2.43 -24.94
CA PRO A 252 -14.87 -2.58 -25.56
C PRO A 252 -13.71 -2.71 -24.56
N ARG A 253 -13.79 -2.03 -23.41
CA ARG A 253 -12.75 -2.10 -22.37
C ARG A 253 -12.75 -3.44 -21.65
N ALA A 254 -13.92 -3.96 -21.26
CA ALA A 254 -14.03 -5.29 -20.69
C ALA A 254 -13.36 -6.34 -21.61
N LYS A 255 -13.58 -6.23 -22.92
CA LYS A 255 -12.90 -7.08 -23.92
C LYS A 255 -11.38 -6.87 -23.95
N ALA A 256 -10.89 -5.64 -23.81
CA ALA A 256 -9.46 -5.33 -23.76
C ALA A 256 -8.75 -5.94 -22.53
N TYR A 257 -9.47 -6.11 -21.41
CA TYR A 257 -8.96 -6.82 -20.22
C TYR A 257 -8.99 -8.35 -20.36
N GLY A 258 -9.55 -8.88 -21.46
CA GLY A 258 -9.62 -10.31 -21.74
C GLY A 258 -10.96 -10.96 -21.40
N LEU A 259 -11.97 -10.18 -20.98
CA LEU A 259 -13.31 -10.70 -20.72
C LEU A 259 -14.01 -10.98 -22.05
N LYS A 260 -14.15 -12.26 -22.40
CA LYS A 260 -14.76 -12.70 -23.66
C LYS A 260 -16.28 -12.65 -23.51
N ASN A 261 -16.93 -11.80 -24.30
CA ASN A 261 -18.40 -11.75 -24.40
C ASN A 261 -19.13 -11.62 -23.03
N PRO A 262 -18.76 -10.62 -22.19
CA PRO A 262 -19.29 -10.49 -20.84
C PRO A 262 -20.79 -10.22 -20.83
N GLU A 263 -21.48 -10.78 -19.83
CA GLU A 263 -22.84 -10.40 -19.47
C GLU A 263 -22.81 -9.34 -18.38
N PHE A 264 -23.55 -8.24 -18.58
CA PHE A 264 -23.63 -7.16 -17.60
C PHE A 264 -24.88 -7.30 -16.72
N CYS A 265 -24.68 -7.42 -15.42
CA CYS A 265 -25.73 -7.32 -14.42
C CYS A 265 -25.93 -5.84 -14.04
N LEU A 266 -27.14 -5.33 -14.24
CA LEU A 266 -27.48 -3.92 -14.15
C LEU A 266 -28.58 -3.68 -13.11
N ASP A 267 -28.50 -2.52 -12.45
CA ASP A 267 -29.55 -2.06 -11.56
C ASP A 267 -30.80 -1.58 -12.32
N ASN A 268 -31.87 -1.27 -11.59
CA ASN A 268 -33.11 -0.76 -12.17
C ASN A 268 -32.99 0.67 -12.71
N GLY A 269 -31.94 1.41 -12.35
CA GLY A 269 -31.64 2.75 -12.90
C GLY A 269 -31.34 2.70 -14.40
N PHE A 270 -30.81 1.58 -14.90
CA PHE A 270 -30.63 1.37 -16.35
C PHE A 270 -31.92 0.97 -17.07
N PHE A 271 -33.01 0.70 -16.36
CA PHE A 271 -34.20 0.09 -16.95
C PHE A 271 -35.10 1.13 -17.62
N SER A 272 -35.05 1.16 -18.95
CA SER A 272 -36.01 1.88 -19.79
C SER A 272 -36.21 1.12 -21.10
N LYS A 273 -37.36 1.32 -21.77
CA LYS A 273 -37.61 0.70 -23.08
C LYS A 273 -36.52 1.04 -24.09
N GLU A 274 -36.06 2.29 -24.08
CA GLU A 274 -35.02 2.77 -25.00
C GLU A 274 -33.67 2.13 -24.71
N ASN A 275 -33.30 2.01 -23.43
CA ASN A 275 -32.05 1.37 -23.01
C ASN A 275 -32.03 -0.12 -23.37
N VAL A 276 -33.12 -0.84 -23.08
CA VAL A 276 -33.26 -2.27 -23.43
C VAL A 276 -33.12 -2.46 -24.95
N LEU A 277 -33.81 -1.66 -25.76
CA LEU A 277 -33.69 -1.71 -27.22
C LEU A 277 -32.25 -1.40 -27.68
N ARG A 278 -31.58 -0.45 -27.03
CA ARG A 278 -30.19 -0.11 -27.34
C ARG A 278 -29.24 -1.26 -27.02
N PHE A 279 -29.41 -1.94 -25.89
CA PHE A 279 -28.60 -3.09 -25.50
C PHE A 279 -28.79 -4.26 -26.48
N LEU A 280 -30.04 -4.56 -26.86
CA LEU A 280 -30.36 -5.58 -27.86
C LEU A 280 -29.74 -5.26 -29.22
N ARG A 281 -29.87 -4.02 -29.72
CA ARG A 281 -29.28 -3.58 -30.99
C ARG A 281 -27.75 -3.64 -31.01
N LYS A 282 -27.11 -3.45 -29.87
CA LYS A 282 -25.65 -3.55 -29.72
C LYS A 282 -25.18 -4.97 -29.43
N ASN A 283 -26.09 -5.94 -29.39
CA ASN A 283 -25.83 -7.34 -29.06
C ASN A 283 -25.10 -7.48 -27.71
N PHE A 284 -25.51 -6.69 -26.73
CA PHE A 284 -25.02 -6.81 -25.37
C PHE A 284 -25.77 -7.90 -24.64
N LYS A 285 -25.04 -8.74 -23.91
CA LYS A 285 -25.64 -9.66 -22.95
C LYS A 285 -25.85 -8.89 -21.66
N PHE A 286 -27.07 -8.88 -21.14
CA PHE A 286 -27.39 -8.17 -19.92
C PHE A 286 -28.48 -8.88 -19.13
N THR A 287 -28.37 -8.77 -17.81
CA THR A 287 -29.44 -9.06 -16.87
C THR A 287 -29.76 -7.76 -16.14
N ILE A 288 -31.03 -7.35 -16.15
CA ILE A 288 -31.45 -6.07 -15.56
C ILE A 288 -32.69 -6.25 -14.70
N LEU A 289 -32.71 -5.59 -13.54
CA LEU A 289 -33.90 -5.53 -12.72
C LEU A 289 -34.98 -4.69 -13.42
N ALA A 290 -36.08 -5.34 -13.81
CA ALA A 290 -37.18 -4.70 -14.52
C ALA A 290 -38.31 -4.26 -13.57
N THR A 291 -38.80 -3.03 -13.75
CA THR A 291 -40.01 -2.56 -13.08
C THR A 291 -41.25 -2.89 -13.90
N LEU A 292 -42.10 -3.79 -13.40
CA LEU A 292 -43.33 -4.26 -14.07
C LEU A 292 -44.45 -3.21 -14.18
N LYS A 293 -44.20 -1.92 -13.97
CA LYS A 293 -45.24 -0.88 -14.08
C LYS A 293 -45.49 -0.43 -15.53
N HIS A 294 -44.59 -0.75 -16.45
CA HIS A 294 -44.68 -0.23 -17.81
C HIS A 294 -45.54 -1.12 -18.72
N ALA A 295 -46.55 -0.52 -19.36
CA ALA A 295 -47.51 -1.21 -20.23
C ALA A 295 -46.86 -2.02 -21.37
N TRP A 296 -45.70 -1.56 -21.88
CA TRP A 296 -44.99 -2.27 -22.94
C TRP A 296 -44.46 -3.64 -22.49
N ILE A 297 -44.16 -3.83 -21.20
CA ILE A 297 -43.70 -5.11 -20.64
C ILE A 297 -44.87 -6.08 -20.59
N TYR A 298 -46.04 -5.65 -20.10
CA TYR A 298 -47.24 -6.49 -20.04
C TYR A 298 -47.64 -7.02 -21.41
N LYS A 299 -47.51 -6.21 -22.47
CA LYS A 299 -47.76 -6.69 -23.84
C LYS A 299 -46.92 -7.93 -24.20
N HIS A 300 -45.67 -7.98 -23.73
CA HIS A 300 -44.76 -9.11 -23.97
C HIS A 300 -44.92 -10.24 -22.94
N LEU A 301 -45.39 -9.96 -21.72
CA LEU A 301 -45.64 -11.00 -20.70
C LEU A 301 -47.00 -11.69 -20.88
N ASP A 302 -47.97 -10.97 -21.45
CA ASP A 302 -49.33 -11.44 -21.72
C ASP A 302 -49.48 -12.04 -23.12
N SER A 303 -48.45 -11.96 -23.98
CA SER A 303 -48.42 -12.74 -25.22
C SER A 303 -48.37 -14.22 -24.86
N ALA A 304 -49.40 -14.97 -25.25
CA ALA A 304 -49.49 -16.40 -24.96
C ALA A 304 -48.32 -17.15 -25.59
N ALA A 305 -47.73 -18.08 -24.83
CA ALA A 305 -46.90 -19.12 -25.41
C ALA A 305 -47.77 -20.09 -26.23
N ASP A 306 -47.15 -20.95 -27.05
CA ASP A 306 -47.85 -21.91 -27.91
C ASP A 306 -48.80 -22.86 -27.14
N ASP A 307 -48.59 -23.01 -25.82
CA ASP A 307 -49.42 -23.81 -24.90
C ASP A 307 -50.59 -23.04 -24.27
N GLY A 308 -50.81 -21.77 -24.65
CA GLY A 308 -51.87 -20.92 -24.12
C GLY A 308 -51.60 -20.32 -22.74
N THR A 309 -50.45 -20.63 -22.12
CA THR A 309 -50.04 -20.03 -20.84
C THR A 309 -49.43 -18.65 -21.06
N LYS A 310 -49.68 -17.72 -20.12
CA LYS A 310 -49.04 -16.42 -20.11
C LYS A 310 -47.81 -16.47 -19.22
N LEU A 311 -46.69 -15.94 -19.70
CA LEU A 311 -45.46 -15.85 -18.91
C LEU A 311 -45.70 -15.14 -17.57
N ARG A 312 -46.61 -14.15 -17.56
CA ARG A 312 -47.03 -13.42 -16.36
C ARG A 312 -47.56 -14.32 -15.24
N ASP A 313 -48.27 -15.40 -15.56
CA ASP A 313 -48.92 -16.26 -14.56
C ASP A 313 -47.87 -17.01 -13.71
N HIS A 314 -46.67 -17.19 -14.25
CA HIS A 314 -45.55 -17.80 -13.54
C HIS A 314 -44.91 -16.86 -12.49
N PHE A 315 -44.91 -15.54 -12.71
CA PHE A 315 -44.37 -14.58 -11.74
C PHE A 315 -45.23 -14.45 -10.48
N SER A 316 -46.55 -14.55 -10.63
CA SER A 316 -47.52 -14.49 -9.54
C SER A 316 -47.34 -15.62 -8.51
N ARG A 317 -46.79 -16.77 -8.93
CA ARG A 317 -46.53 -17.93 -8.06
C ARG A 317 -45.27 -17.80 -7.21
N TYR A 318 -44.28 -17.01 -7.64
CA TYR A 318 -43.02 -16.85 -6.91
C TYR A 318 -43.11 -15.81 -5.79
N ALA A 319 -43.90 -14.75 -5.98
CA ALA A 319 -44.13 -13.74 -4.94
C ALA A 319 -44.76 -14.32 -3.66
N SER A 320 -45.54 -15.40 -3.78
CA SER A 320 -46.16 -16.10 -2.65
C SER A 320 -45.28 -17.18 -2.02
N GLN A 321 -44.20 -17.61 -2.67
CA GLN A 321 -43.25 -18.60 -2.13
C GLN A 321 -42.02 -17.96 -1.46
N CYS A 322 -41.63 -16.75 -1.84
CA CYS A 322 -40.54 -16.02 -1.19
C CYS A 322 -40.98 -15.32 0.11
N ARG A 323 -41.39 -16.09 1.11
CA ARG A 323 -41.41 -15.63 2.51
C ARG A 323 -39.97 -15.65 3.03
N SER A 324 -39.31 -14.49 2.97
CA SER A 324 -38.11 -14.15 3.75
C SER A 324 -37.03 -15.24 3.88
N THR A 325 -36.12 -15.33 2.91
CA THR A 325 -34.77 -15.85 3.19
C THR A 325 -33.74 -15.01 2.44
N ARG A 326 -33.02 -14.15 3.17
CA ARG A 326 -31.69 -13.64 2.79
C ARG A 326 -30.72 -14.83 2.76
N ARG A 327 -30.80 -15.70 1.77
CA ARG A 327 -29.74 -16.66 1.43
C ARG A 327 -29.77 -16.87 -0.08
N SER A 328 -28.62 -16.56 -0.69
CA SER A 328 -28.16 -16.90 -2.03
C SER A 328 -29.12 -17.73 -2.87
N VAL A 329 -29.69 -17.12 -3.90
CA VAL A 329 -30.32 -17.84 -5.01
C VAL A 329 -29.19 -18.47 -5.83
N PRO A 330 -29.12 -19.81 -5.99
CA PRO A 330 -28.19 -20.42 -6.91
C PRO A 330 -28.63 -20.07 -8.34
N TYR A 331 -27.70 -19.53 -9.13
CA TYR A 331 -27.87 -19.27 -10.56
C TYR A 331 -28.17 -20.60 -11.28
N ARG A 332 -29.45 -20.88 -11.51
CA ARG A 332 -29.92 -21.85 -12.50
C ARG A 332 -31.17 -21.33 -13.18
N CYS A 333 -31.10 -21.33 -14.52
CA CYS A 333 -32.15 -21.05 -15.50
C CYS A 333 -32.52 -19.55 -15.66
N LEU A 334 -32.52 -19.00 -16.87
CA LEU A 334 -33.01 -19.56 -18.13
C LEU A 334 -31.98 -19.54 -19.27
N LYS A 335 -31.88 -20.65 -20.00
CA LYS A 335 -31.39 -20.68 -21.39
C LYS A 335 -32.54 -20.37 -22.33
#